data_AF-A0A836BFX4-F1
#
_entry.id   AF-A0A836BFX4-F1
#
_cell.length_a   1.000
_cell.length_b   1.000
_cell.length_c   1.000
_cell.angle_alpha   90.00
_cell.angle_beta   90.00
_cell.angle_gamma   90.00
#
_symmetry.space_group_name_H-M   'P 1'
#
loop_
_entity.id
_entity.type
_entity.pdbx_description
1 polymer ?
#
loop_
_entity_poly.entity_id
_entity_poly.type
_entity_poly.pdbx_seq_one_letter_code
_entity_poly.pdbx_strand_id
1 'polypeptide(L)'
;MSKKLFPTQEIGSLKKPSLLLSSIKKPGVSKEEKDKIRNDAAISNIRTLEELGLDIIYDGEVRRVEMYEEPVRYIDGFDFAGRVRSWDNKYYNKARVTGPVKFEQNFHENEFKFVKKNSKKEIKVPVTGAYTLADWSYNEYYKSKEDLIIALARKVLRPLIMDLVKLGAKIVQIDEPAATSHPSEMDIFRESINESVKGINAKIVVHACFSGNDYKSLAPQMPEINAEQYTLEFANRDTWNLGTSDQTRKGFQVLKLFKEYGFKGEIGIGVSDVHVDDIESPQLVRDRILFAAKTLGDASKIYVNPDCGLRTRSRTVAFNKIKSLVKGAELARQKLK
;
A
#
# COMPACT_ATOMS: atom_id res chain seq x y z
N MET A 1 -1.24 -8.29 28.05
CA MET A 1 -1.40 -9.31 26.98
C MET A 1 -0.22 -9.17 26.03
N SER A 2 0.46 -10.25 25.66
CA SER A 2 1.60 -10.16 24.73
C SER A 2 1.14 -9.69 23.33
N LYS A 3 1.94 -8.84 22.67
CA LYS A 3 1.69 -8.37 21.29
C LYS A 3 1.63 -9.60 20.37
N LYS A 4 0.59 -9.72 19.55
CA LYS A 4 0.45 -10.81 18.56
C LYS A 4 1.63 -10.74 17.59
N LEU A 5 2.42 -11.81 17.50
CA LEU A 5 3.47 -11.93 16.48
C LEU A 5 2.85 -12.10 15.09
N PHE A 6 3.54 -11.57 14.07
CA PHE A 6 3.14 -11.65 12.67
C PHE A 6 1.72 -11.12 12.39
N PRO A 7 1.40 -9.86 12.73
CA PRO A 7 0.11 -9.29 12.38
C PRO A 7 -0.10 -9.32 10.86
N THR A 8 -1.29 -9.73 10.44
CA THR A 8 -1.64 -9.89 9.02
C THR A 8 -2.40 -8.68 8.52
N GLN A 9 -2.08 -8.23 7.31
CA GLN A 9 -2.70 -7.06 6.70
C GLN A 9 -2.80 -7.21 5.17
N GLU A 10 -3.75 -6.50 4.58
CA GLU A 10 -3.72 -6.21 3.14
C GLU A 10 -2.87 -4.97 2.85
N ILE A 11 -2.52 -4.75 1.58
CA ILE A 11 -1.89 -3.50 1.15
C ILE A 11 -2.93 -2.39 1.00
N GLY A 12 -4.07 -2.68 0.38
CA GLY A 12 -5.15 -1.72 0.16
C GLY A 12 -6.17 -2.24 -0.85
N SER A 13 -5.87 -2.12 -2.14
CA SER A 13 -6.86 -2.37 -3.19
C SER A 13 -7.26 -3.84 -3.43
N LEU A 14 -8.55 -4.04 -3.72
CA LEU A 14 -9.15 -5.29 -4.20
C LEU A 14 -9.85 -5.08 -5.55
N LYS A 15 -10.05 -6.15 -6.32
CA LYS A 15 -10.81 -6.05 -7.56
C LYS A 15 -12.27 -5.73 -7.26
N LYS A 16 -12.75 -4.64 -7.86
CA LYS A 16 -14.14 -4.19 -7.77
C LYS A 16 -15.08 -5.27 -8.35
N PRO A 17 -16.21 -5.60 -7.69
CA PRO A 17 -17.20 -6.52 -8.23
C PRO A 17 -17.69 -6.04 -9.61
N SER A 18 -17.83 -6.96 -10.57
CA SER A 18 -18.33 -6.64 -11.92
C SER A 18 -19.73 -6.02 -11.88
N LEU A 19 -20.60 -6.54 -11.01
CA LEU A 19 -21.95 -6.02 -10.78
C LEU A 19 -21.96 -4.60 -10.21
N LEU A 20 -20.98 -4.23 -9.39
CA LEU A 20 -20.84 -2.84 -8.93
C LEU A 20 -20.55 -1.93 -10.13
N LEU A 21 -19.56 -2.30 -10.95
CA LEU A 21 -19.13 -1.49 -12.08
C LEU A 21 -20.22 -1.34 -13.14
N SER A 22 -20.97 -2.41 -13.42
CA SER A 22 -22.08 -2.34 -14.37
C SER A 22 -23.24 -1.50 -13.82
N SER A 23 -23.57 -1.65 -12.54
CA SER A 23 -24.68 -0.91 -11.90
C SER A 23 -24.41 0.59 -11.85
N ILE A 24 -23.23 1.04 -11.42
CA ILE A 24 -22.92 2.48 -11.32
C ILE A 24 -22.79 3.19 -12.68
N LYS A 25 -22.61 2.42 -13.76
CA LYS A 25 -22.49 2.94 -15.14
C LYS A 25 -23.83 2.98 -15.88
N LYS A 26 -24.91 2.42 -15.32
CA LYS A 26 -26.23 2.48 -15.95
C LYS A 26 -26.71 3.94 -16.03
N PRO A 27 -27.27 4.37 -17.18
CA PRO A 27 -27.92 5.67 -17.29
C PRO A 27 -29.03 5.84 -16.25
N GLY A 28 -29.22 7.05 -15.74
CA GLY A 28 -30.31 7.37 -14.80
C GLY A 28 -30.08 6.99 -13.33
N VAL A 29 -29.00 6.27 -13.00
CA VAL A 29 -28.66 5.96 -11.59
C VAL A 29 -28.20 7.23 -10.87
N SER A 30 -28.88 7.58 -9.78
CA SER A 30 -28.58 8.79 -9.00
C SER A 30 -27.23 8.71 -8.29
N LYS A 31 -26.73 9.83 -7.77
CA LYS A 31 -25.49 9.85 -6.99
C LYS A 31 -25.63 9.03 -5.71
N GLU A 32 -26.75 9.18 -5.02
CA GLU A 32 -27.08 8.48 -3.77
C GLU A 32 -27.12 6.97 -3.99
N GLU A 33 -27.69 6.52 -5.12
CA GLU A 33 -27.73 5.09 -5.45
C GLU A 33 -26.34 4.54 -5.78
N LYS A 34 -25.50 5.29 -6.51
CA LYS A 34 -24.10 4.91 -6.74
C LYS A 34 -23.32 4.80 -5.44
N ASP A 35 -23.53 5.73 -4.51
CA ASP A 35 -22.86 5.73 -3.22
C ASP A 35 -23.34 4.57 -2.35
N LYS A 36 -24.63 4.23 -2.38
CA LYS A 36 -25.16 3.02 -1.74
C LYS A 36 -24.50 1.75 -2.28
N ILE A 37 -24.43 1.58 -3.61
CA ILE A 37 -23.80 0.41 -4.24
C ILE A 37 -22.32 0.29 -3.84
N ARG A 38 -21.59 1.41 -3.79
CA ARG A 38 -20.19 1.44 -3.34
C ARG A 38 -20.07 1.06 -1.86
N ASN A 39 -20.95 1.58 -1.02
CA ASN A 39 -21.00 1.28 0.41
C ASN A 39 -21.28 -0.21 0.69
N ASP A 40 -22.21 -0.81 -0.05
CA ASP A 40 -22.54 -2.24 0.08
C ASP A 40 -21.32 -3.12 -0.29
N ALA A 41 -20.59 -2.74 -1.35
CA ALA A 41 -19.37 -3.45 -1.73
C ALA A 41 -18.24 -3.26 -0.70
N ALA A 42 -18.12 -2.07 -0.09
CA ALA A 42 -17.16 -1.80 0.97
C ALA A 42 -17.46 -2.64 2.22
N ILE A 43 -18.73 -2.72 2.63
CA ILE A 43 -19.16 -3.59 3.74
C ILE A 43 -18.84 -5.05 3.43
N SER A 44 -19.14 -5.52 2.22
CA SER A 44 -18.83 -6.90 1.80
C SER A 44 -17.33 -7.20 1.90
N ASN A 45 -16.47 -6.29 1.42
CA ASN A 45 -15.02 -6.43 1.55
C ASN A 45 -14.57 -6.45 3.01
N ILE A 46 -15.02 -5.48 3.82
CA ILE A 46 -14.69 -5.38 5.25
C ILE A 46 -15.03 -6.70 5.96
N ARG A 47 -16.25 -7.21 5.81
CA ARG A 47 -16.68 -8.46 6.45
C ARG A 47 -15.86 -9.66 6.00
N THR A 48 -15.60 -9.77 4.70
CA THR A 48 -14.78 -10.86 4.14
C THR A 48 -13.37 -10.83 4.72
N LEU A 49 -12.72 -9.65 4.77
CA LEU A 49 -11.36 -9.50 5.29
C LEU A 49 -11.28 -9.81 6.80
N GLU A 50 -12.31 -9.41 7.55
CA GLU A 50 -12.46 -9.75 8.97
C GLU A 50 -12.61 -11.26 9.21
N GLU A 51 -13.48 -11.91 8.44
CA GLU A 51 -13.74 -13.36 8.49
C GLU A 51 -12.53 -14.19 8.07
N LEU A 52 -11.76 -13.71 7.09
CA LEU A 52 -10.49 -14.32 6.69
C LEU A 52 -9.42 -14.22 7.78
N GLY A 53 -9.62 -13.37 8.79
CA GLY A 53 -8.75 -13.28 9.97
C GLY A 53 -7.61 -12.28 9.83
N LEU A 54 -7.72 -11.28 8.95
CA LEU A 54 -6.78 -10.16 8.94
C LEU A 54 -6.84 -9.37 10.27
N ASP A 55 -5.70 -8.84 10.69
CA ASP A 55 -5.58 -8.01 11.89
C ASP A 55 -5.77 -6.52 11.58
N ILE A 56 -5.28 -6.09 10.42
CA ILE A 56 -5.34 -4.71 9.94
C ILE A 56 -5.96 -4.71 8.55
N ILE A 57 -6.99 -3.89 8.33
CA ILE A 57 -7.74 -3.86 7.07
C ILE A 57 -8.00 -2.42 6.61
N TYR A 58 -8.50 -2.26 5.38
CA TYR A 58 -9.22 -1.05 4.96
C TYR A 58 -10.60 -1.45 4.42
N ASP A 59 -10.85 -1.33 3.13
CA ASP A 59 -12.10 -1.78 2.47
C ASP A 59 -11.89 -2.28 1.04
N GLY A 60 -10.64 -2.53 0.63
CA GLY A 60 -10.32 -2.85 -0.76
C GLY A 60 -10.26 -1.63 -1.70
N GLU A 61 -10.31 -0.40 -1.20
CA GLU A 61 -10.36 0.85 -1.97
C GLU A 61 -11.46 0.84 -3.03
N VAL A 62 -12.57 0.17 -2.70
CA VAL A 62 -13.65 -0.13 -3.66
C VAL A 62 -14.43 1.13 -4.04
N ARG A 63 -14.35 2.18 -3.21
CA ARG A 63 -15.02 3.46 -3.39
C ARG A 63 -14.27 4.41 -4.33
N ARG A 64 -12.96 4.23 -4.50
CA ARG A 64 -12.06 5.06 -5.32
C ARG A 64 -12.13 4.64 -6.78
N VAL A 65 -11.80 5.51 -7.72
CA VAL A 65 -11.54 5.08 -9.11
C VAL A 65 -10.29 4.19 -9.13
N GLU A 66 -9.16 4.75 -8.70
CA GLU A 66 -7.86 4.12 -8.52
C GLU A 66 -6.93 5.06 -7.73
N MET A 67 -5.76 4.60 -7.31
CA MET A 67 -4.88 5.32 -6.38
C MET A 67 -4.37 6.69 -6.86
N TYR A 68 -4.16 6.93 -8.16
CA TYR A 68 -3.63 8.17 -8.72
C TYR A 68 -4.72 9.14 -9.18
N GLU A 69 -5.66 8.68 -9.99
CA GLU A 69 -6.74 9.47 -10.56
C GLU A 69 -7.71 9.94 -9.47
N GLU A 70 -7.90 9.16 -8.39
CA GLU A 70 -8.74 9.60 -7.27
C GLU A 70 -8.21 10.88 -6.62
N PRO A 71 -6.98 10.95 -6.06
CA PRO A 71 -6.46 12.19 -5.49
C PRO A 71 -6.34 13.31 -6.51
N VAL A 72 -5.89 13.03 -7.74
CA VAL A 72 -5.71 14.05 -8.80
C VAL A 72 -7.02 14.80 -9.12
N ARG A 73 -8.19 14.18 -8.92
CA ARG A 73 -9.50 14.86 -9.10
C ARG A 73 -9.79 15.95 -8.07
N TYR A 74 -9.09 15.96 -6.93
CA TYR A 74 -9.38 16.84 -5.80
C TYR A 74 -8.20 17.73 -5.41
N ILE A 75 -7.07 17.60 -6.09
CA ILE A 75 -5.90 18.46 -5.87
C ILE A 75 -5.91 19.55 -6.93
N ASP A 76 -5.98 20.80 -6.48
CA ASP A 76 -5.88 21.97 -7.35
C ASP A 76 -4.53 21.99 -8.08
N GLY A 77 -4.50 22.58 -9.27
CA GLY A 77 -3.28 22.68 -10.09
C GLY A 77 -3.04 21.48 -11.01
N PHE A 78 -3.88 20.44 -10.97
CA PHE A 78 -3.89 19.34 -11.92
C PHE A 78 -4.97 19.50 -13.00
N ASP A 79 -4.59 19.25 -14.25
CA ASP A 79 -5.52 19.07 -15.37
C ASP A 79 -5.31 17.68 -16.01
N PHE A 80 -6.38 16.96 -16.32
CA PHE A 80 -6.25 15.69 -17.05
C PHE A 80 -5.82 15.92 -18.50
N ALA A 81 -4.78 15.20 -18.93
CA ALA A 81 -4.22 15.22 -20.28
C ALA A 81 -4.66 14.02 -21.15
N GLY A 82 -5.58 13.18 -20.63
CA GLY A 82 -6.12 12.03 -21.34
C GLY A 82 -5.43 10.71 -21.00
N ARG A 83 -5.83 9.66 -21.72
CA ARG A 83 -5.40 8.29 -21.43
C ARG A 83 -4.04 7.98 -22.05
N VAL A 84 -3.10 7.54 -21.21
CA VAL A 84 -1.77 7.08 -21.63
C VAL A 84 -1.64 5.60 -21.30
N ARG A 85 -0.98 4.85 -22.20
CA ARG A 85 -0.69 3.43 -22.03
C ARG A 85 0.34 3.27 -20.90
N SER A 86 0.04 2.42 -19.92
CA SER A 86 0.94 2.11 -18.79
C SER A 86 1.70 0.81 -19.05
N TRP A 87 0.97 -0.30 -19.20
CA TRP A 87 1.56 -1.63 -19.46
C TRP A 87 0.58 -2.50 -20.21
N ASP A 88 1.05 -3.20 -21.24
CA ASP A 88 0.21 -4.01 -22.13
C ASP A 88 -1.03 -3.21 -22.60
N ASN A 89 -2.26 -3.73 -22.55
CA ASN A 89 -3.46 -3.00 -22.96
C ASN A 89 -4.11 -2.17 -21.83
N LYS A 90 -3.34 -1.82 -20.79
CA LYS A 90 -3.82 -1.00 -19.67
C LYS A 90 -3.46 0.46 -19.86
N TYR A 91 -4.43 1.32 -19.58
CA TYR A 91 -4.33 2.77 -19.68
C TYR A 91 -4.73 3.42 -18.36
N TYR A 92 -4.13 4.57 -18.06
CA TYR A 92 -4.55 5.44 -16.96
C TYR A 92 -4.74 6.86 -17.49
N ASN A 93 -5.57 7.65 -16.81
CA ASN A 93 -5.84 9.02 -17.20
C ASN A 93 -4.75 9.92 -16.59
N LYS A 94 -3.71 10.20 -17.36
CA LYS A 94 -2.55 10.97 -16.91
C LYS A 94 -2.92 12.45 -16.79
N ALA A 95 -2.43 13.12 -15.75
CA ALA A 95 -2.61 14.55 -15.59
C ALA A 95 -1.32 15.34 -15.82
N ARG A 96 -1.49 16.64 -15.96
CA ARG A 96 -0.43 17.65 -16.02
C ARG A 96 -0.62 18.65 -14.88
N VAL A 97 0.47 19.09 -14.29
CA VAL A 97 0.49 20.12 -13.25
C VAL A 97 0.70 21.46 -13.92
N THR A 98 -0.38 22.22 -14.08
CA THR A 98 -0.44 23.50 -14.83
C THR A 98 -0.45 24.72 -13.90
N GLY A 99 -0.59 24.49 -12.59
CA GLY A 99 -0.67 25.53 -11.58
C GLY A 99 -0.09 25.10 -10.23
N PRO A 100 -0.14 25.99 -9.21
CA PRO A 100 0.31 25.65 -7.88
C PRO A 100 -0.58 24.57 -7.24
N VAL A 101 0.02 23.48 -6.76
CA VAL A 101 -0.74 22.41 -6.10
C VAL A 101 -1.26 22.85 -4.73
N LYS A 102 -2.53 22.55 -4.44
CA LYS A 102 -3.17 22.86 -3.17
C LYS A 102 -4.15 21.79 -2.73
N PHE A 103 -4.24 21.62 -1.42
CA PHE A 103 -5.26 20.81 -0.76
C PHE A 103 -6.40 21.72 -0.30
N GLU A 104 -7.58 21.49 -0.85
CA GLU A 104 -8.80 22.24 -0.49
C GLU A 104 -9.63 21.50 0.56
N GLN A 105 -9.79 20.18 0.40
CA GLN A 105 -10.58 19.34 1.29
C GLN A 105 -10.08 17.90 1.37
N ASN A 106 -10.38 17.23 2.48
CA ASN A 106 -10.02 15.84 2.69
C ASN A 106 -10.91 14.90 1.86
N PHE A 107 -10.44 14.54 0.68
CA PHE A 107 -11.14 13.63 -0.23
C PHE A 107 -11.21 12.18 0.27
N HIS A 108 -10.53 11.82 1.37
CA HIS A 108 -10.65 10.53 2.04
C HIS A 108 -11.58 10.55 3.27
N GLU A 109 -12.07 11.71 3.72
CA GLU A 109 -12.84 11.82 4.96
C GLU A 109 -14.08 10.91 5.00
N ASN A 110 -14.91 10.99 3.96
CA ASN A 110 -16.14 10.19 3.86
C ASN A 110 -15.86 8.69 3.72
N GLU A 111 -14.73 8.33 3.10
CA GLU A 111 -14.26 6.95 3.01
C GLU A 111 -13.84 6.45 4.39
N PHE A 112 -12.91 7.16 5.02
CA PHE A 112 -12.36 6.81 6.31
C PHE A 112 -13.43 6.70 7.40
N LYS A 113 -14.33 7.68 7.53
CA LYS A 113 -15.44 7.64 8.50
C LYS A 113 -16.33 6.41 8.31
N PHE A 114 -16.59 6.04 7.06
CA PHE A 114 -17.41 4.86 6.76
C PHE A 114 -16.71 3.56 7.12
N VAL A 115 -15.43 3.40 6.76
CA VAL A 115 -14.64 2.20 7.14
C VAL A 115 -14.52 2.10 8.65
N LYS A 116 -14.21 3.21 9.33
CA LYS A 116 -14.13 3.31 10.79
C LYS A 116 -15.42 2.93 11.51
N LYS A 117 -16.58 3.33 10.97
CA LYS A 117 -17.89 2.96 11.52
C LYS A 117 -18.19 1.47 11.36
N ASN A 118 -17.73 0.84 10.27
CA ASN A 118 -18.15 -0.50 9.89
C ASN A 118 -17.15 -1.61 10.24
N SER A 119 -15.88 -1.29 10.49
CA SER A 119 -14.87 -2.28 10.86
C SER A 119 -14.76 -2.51 12.36
N LYS A 120 -14.43 -3.75 12.74
CA LYS A 120 -14.06 -4.21 14.09
C LYS A 120 -12.54 -4.38 14.25
N LYS A 121 -11.76 -4.12 13.21
CA LYS A 121 -10.30 -4.31 13.16
C LYS A 121 -9.58 -2.97 13.17
N GLU A 122 -8.27 -3.01 13.37
CA GLU A 122 -7.43 -1.83 13.21
C GLU A 122 -7.45 -1.41 11.73
N ILE A 123 -7.53 -0.11 11.47
CA ILE A 123 -7.66 0.43 10.12
C ILE A 123 -6.36 1.10 9.71
N LYS A 124 -5.87 0.75 8.53
CA LYS A 124 -4.74 1.41 7.88
C LYS A 124 -5.22 2.11 6.62
N VAL A 125 -5.12 3.44 6.59
CA VAL A 125 -5.62 4.26 5.48
C VAL A 125 -4.56 4.38 4.39
N PRO A 126 -4.73 3.81 3.20
CA PRO A 126 -3.79 4.03 2.09
C PRO A 126 -4.02 5.40 1.44
N VAL A 127 -2.95 6.15 1.23
CA VAL A 127 -2.91 7.42 0.50
C VAL A 127 -1.75 7.39 -0.49
N THR A 128 -1.92 7.95 -1.69
CA THR A 128 -0.86 7.98 -2.70
C THR A 128 0.15 9.06 -2.37
N GLY A 129 1.43 8.71 -2.33
CA GLY A 129 2.49 9.62 -1.92
C GLY A 129 2.87 10.67 -2.95
N ALA A 130 3.58 11.69 -2.47
CA ALA A 130 3.95 12.86 -3.25
C ALA A 130 4.89 12.53 -4.42
N TYR A 131 5.79 11.56 -4.26
CA TYR A 131 6.71 11.17 -5.33
C TYR A 131 5.92 10.56 -6.50
N THR A 132 5.03 9.62 -6.22
CA THR A 132 4.22 8.93 -7.24
C THR A 132 3.24 9.88 -7.93
N LEU A 133 2.62 10.81 -7.19
CA LEU A 133 1.76 11.83 -7.80
C LEU A 133 2.54 12.71 -8.80
N ALA A 134 3.79 13.08 -8.47
CA ALA A 134 4.65 13.85 -9.38
C ALA A 134 5.10 13.02 -10.59
N ASP A 135 5.65 11.82 -10.34
CA ASP A 135 6.22 10.95 -11.36
C ASP A 135 5.18 10.52 -12.42
N TRP A 136 3.96 10.23 -11.98
CA TRP A 136 2.88 9.84 -12.86
C TRP A 136 2.17 11.03 -13.53
N SER A 137 2.70 12.24 -13.40
CA SER A 137 2.13 13.45 -14.01
C SER A 137 3.15 14.16 -14.89
N TYR A 138 2.67 14.99 -15.82
CA TYR A 138 3.54 15.96 -16.49
C TYR A 138 3.69 17.19 -15.60
N ASN A 139 4.90 17.73 -15.49
CA ASN A 139 5.15 18.97 -14.77
C ASN A 139 5.28 20.13 -15.78
N GLU A 140 4.32 21.05 -15.78
CA GLU A 140 4.31 22.23 -16.65
C GLU A 140 4.42 23.55 -15.87
N TYR A 141 4.47 23.50 -14.53
CA TYR A 141 4.45 24.68 -13.66
C TYR A 141 5.69 24.84 -12.77
N TYR A 142 6.18 23.77 -12.15
CA TYR A 142 7.32 23.81 -11.23
C TYR A 142 8.63 23.72 -11.99
N LYS A 143 9.73 24.31 -11.46
CA LYS A 143 11.02 24.35 -12.16
C LYS A 143 11.65 22.96 -12.33
N SER A 144 11.40 22.05 -11.40
CA SER A 144 11.90 20.68 -11.46
C SER A 144 10.88 19.68 -10.89
N LYS A 145 11.15 18.38 -11.09
CA LYS A 145 10.36 17.29 -10.51
C LYS A 145 10.44 17.33 -8.98
N GLU A 146 11.62 17.60 -8.43
CA GLU A 146 11.88 17.73 -6.98
C GLU A 146 11.05 18.87 -6.38
N ASP A 147 11.00 20.03 -7.03
CA ASP A 147 10.17 21.16 -6.59
C ASP A 147 8.68 20.78 -6.51
N LEU A 148 8.18 20.03 -7.50
CA LEU A 148 6.82 19.50 -7.51
C LEU A 148 6.60 18.48 -6.39
N ILE A 149 7.53 17.54 -6.21
CA ILE A 149 7.46 16.51 -5.15
C ILE A 149 7.37 17.16 -3.77
N ILE A 150 8.24 18.13 -3.48
CA ILE A 150 8.24 18.84 -2.19
C ILE A 150 6.98 19.69 -2.03
N ALA A 151 6.48 20.31 -3.10
CA ALA A 151 5.23 21.05 -3.06
C ALA A 151 4.04 20.14 -2.74
N LEU A 152 3.93 18.98 -3.39
CA LEU A 152 2.90 17.97 -3.10
C LEU A 152 3.01 17.45 -1.66
N ALA A 153 4.23 17.13 -1.21
CA ALA A 153 4.46 16.67 0.17
C ALA A 153 3.96 17.68 1.20
N ARG A 154 4.37 18.96 1.07
CA ARG A 154 4.08 20.01 2.05
C ARG A 154 2.65 20.56 1.96
N LYS A 155 2.14 20.77 0.74
CA LYS A 155 0.87 21.47 0.50
C LYS A 155 -0.32 20.55 0.30
N VAL A 156 -0.08 19.25 0.07
CA VAL A 156 -1.15 18.28 -0.19
C VAL A 156 -1.12 17.14 0.81
N LEU A 157 -0.04 16.36 0.83
CA LEU A 157 0.02 15.14 1.63
C LEU A 157 0.01 15.45 3.13
N ARG A 158 0.85 16.39 3.60
CA ARG A 158 0.87 16.76 5.01
C ARG A 158 -0.50 17.22 5.53
N PRO A 159 -1.18 18.22 4.95
CA PRO A 159 -2.49 18.63 5.44
C PRO A 159 -3.54 17.51 5.33
N LEU A 160 -3.53 16.69 4.27
CA LEU A 160 -4.40 15.52 4.13
C LEU A 160 -4.23 14.53 5.29
N ILE A 161 -2.97 14.15 5.58
CA ILE A 161 -2.67 13.17 6.63
C ILE A 161 -2.98 13.79 8.01
N MET A 162 -2.61 15.04 8.26
CA MET A 162 -2.97 15.75 9.49
C MET A 162 -4.49 15.72 9.73
N ASP A 163 -5.27 15.92 8.68
CA ASP A 163 -6.73 15.93 8.78
C ASP A 163 -7.30 14.53 9.00
N LEU A 164 -6.77 13.49 8.34
CA LEU A 164 -7.09 12.09 8.65
C LEU A 164 -6.80 11.73 10.12
N VAL A 165 -5.67 12.21 10.66
CA VAL A 165 -5.31 12.01 12.07
C VAL A 165 -6.28 12.72 13.01
N LYS A 166 -6.73 13.95 12.69
CA LYS A 166 -7.78 14.65 13.44
C LYS A 166 -9.11 13.88 13.45
N LEU A 167 -9.45 13.21 12.34
CA LEU A 167 -10.61 12.31 12.24
C LEU A 167 -10.41 11.00 13.04
N GLY A 168 -9.20 10.78 13.55
CA GLY A 168 -8.80 9.66 14.40
C GLY A 168 -8.27 8.46 13.62
N ALA A 169 -7.62 8.67 12.48
CA ALA A 169 -6.78 7.67 11.83
C ALA A 169 -5.52 7.45 12.68
N LYS A 170 -5.23 6.19 13.00
CA LYS A 170 -4.06 5.80 13.81
C LYS A 170 -2.90 5.28 12.96
N ILE A 171 -3.22 4.71 11.80
CA ILE A 171 -2.25 4.16 10.85
C ILE A 171 -2.56 4.74 9.47
N VAL A 172 -1.58 5.40 8.88
CA VAL A 172 -1.65 5.92 7.50
C VAL A 172 -0.54 5.30 6.69
N GLN A 173 -0.90 4.71 5.55
CA GLN A 173 0.04 4.14 4.60
C GLN A 173 0.22 5.09 3.43
N ILE A 174 1.46 5.47 3.13
CA ILE A 174 1.84 6.26 1.97
C ILE A 174 2.33 5.29 0.90
N ASP A 175 1.57 5.21 -0.20
CA ASP A 175 1.83 4.31 -1.33
C ASP A 175 2.71 5.01 -2.36
N GLU A 176 3.91 4.46 -2.58
CA GLU A 176 4.94 5.00 -3.45
C GLU A 176 5.48 3.96 -4.46
N PRO A 177 4.62 3.40 -5.33
CA PRO A 177 5.03 2.41 -6.34
C PRO A 177 5.99 2.94 -7.40
N ALA A 178 6.07 4.27 -7.59
CA ALA A 178 6.98 4.87 -8.58
C ALA A 178 8.40 5.13 -8.04
N ALA A 179 8.57 5.18 -6.72
CA ALA A 179 9.83 5.60 -6.12
C ALA A 179 10.94 4.58 -6.40
N THR A 180 10.71 3.32 -6.06
CA THR A 180 11.76 2.29 -6.10
C THR A 180 12.12 1.80 -7.51
N SER A 181 11.42 2.26 -8.55
CA SER A 181 11.85 2.09 -9.95
C SER A 181 12.90 3.13 -10.39
N HIS A 182 13.19 4.14 -9.57
CA HIS A 182 14.18 5.19 -9.82
C HIS A 182 15.29 5.21 -8.74
N PRO A 183 16.25 4.25 -8.76
CA PRO A 183 17.28 4.13 -7.72
C PRO A 183 18.12 5.38 -7.46
N SER A 184 18.26 6.27 -8.44
CA SER A 184 19.01 7.53 -8.32
C SER A 184 18.24 8.64 -7.60
N GLU A 185 16.94 8.48 -7.38
CA GLU A 185 16.07 9.51 -6.79
C GLU A 185 15.69 9.20 -5.33
N MET A 186 16.44 8.33 -4.66
CA MET A 186 16.13 7.88 -3.31
C MET A 186 16.24 8.98 -2.24
N ASP A 187 17.10 9.99 -2.46
CA ASP A 187 17.21 11.13 -1.54
C ASP A 187 15.97 12.03 -1.55
N ILE A 188 15.46 12.37 -2.74
CA ILE A 188 14.21 13.15 -2.88
C ILE A 188 13.00 12.33 -2.43
N PHE A 189 13.01 11.00 -2.64
CA PHE A 189 12.00 10.11 -2.09
C PHE A 189 11.98 10.16 -0.54
N ARG A 190 13.13 10.06 0.12
CA ARG A 190 13.21 10.22 1.58
C ARG A 190 12.68 11.58 2.02
N GLU A 191 13.11 12.65 1.37
CA GLU A 191 12.68 14.01 1.72
C GLU A 191 11.17 14.18 1.55
N SER A 192 10.58 13.62 0.49
CA SER A 192 9.15 13.70 0.24
C SER A 192 8.32 13.05 1.35
N ILE A 193 8.72 11.87 1.84
CA ILE A 193 8.04 11.22 2.97
C ILE A 193 8.21 12.05 4.24
N ASN A 194 9.43 12.47 4.56
CA ASN A 194 9.72 13.25 5.77
C ASN A 194 8.95 14.57 5.81
N GLU A 195 8.85 15.26 4.67
CA GLU A 195 8.03 16.45 4.55
C GLU A 195 6.54 16.12 4.62
N SER A 196 6.07 15.02 4.03
CA SER A 196 4.66 14.62 4.11
C SER A 196 4.19 14.35 5.54
N VAL A 197 5.07 13.87 6.43
CA VAL A 197 4.68 13.44 7.80
C VAL A 197 5.19 14.33 8.93
N LYS A 198 5.83 15.45 8.61
CA LYS A 198 6.37 16.37 9.63
C LYS A 198 5.29 16.85 10.60
N GLY A 199 5.48 16.56 11.89
CA GLY A 199 4.56 16.96 12.96
C GLY A 199 3.29 16.10 13.08
N ILE A 200 3.25 14.95 12.41
CA ILE A 200 2.10 14.03 12.44
C ILE A 200 2.27 13.02 13.57
N ASN A 201 1.22 12.84 14.37
CA ASN A 201 1.17 11.87 15.46
C ASN A 201 0.27 10.67 15.08
N ALA A 202 0.78 9.83 14.18
CA ALA A 202 0.17 8.57 13.78
C ALA A 202 1.27 7.61 13.32
N LYS A 203 0.97 6.31 13.31
CA LYS A 203 1.88 5.34 12.71
C LYS A 203 1.88 5.52 11.19
N ILE A 204 3.05 5.80 10.64
CA ILE A 204 3.31 5.92 9.22
C ILE A 204 3.82 4.59 8.67
N VAL A 205 3.18 4.13 7.61
CA VAL A 205 3.58 2.97 6.83
C VAL A 205 3.98 3.47 5.45
N VAL A 206 5.10 3.01 4.91
CA VAL A 206 5.47 3.26 3.52
C VAL A 206 5.30 1.97 2.74
N HIS A 207 4.43 1.98 1.73
CA HIS A 207 4.37 0.89 0.77
C HIS A 207 5.19 1.27 -0.47
N ALA A 208 6.17 0.45 -0.82
CA ALA A 208 6.90 0.56 -2.07
C ALA A 208 6.96 -0.81 -2.74
N CYS A 209 6.74 -0.85 -4.05
CA CYS A 209 6.76 -2.07 -4.87
C CYS A 209 7.41 -1.77 -6.23
N PHE A 210 7.51 -2.78 -7.08
CA PHE A 210 8.16 -2.71 -8.40
C PHE A 210 9.59 -2.18 -8.32
N SER A 211 10.36 -2.65 -7.34
CA SER A 211 11.71 -2.16 -7.13
C SER A 211 12.62 -2.54 -8.30
N GLY A 212 13.24 -1.55 -8.92
CA GLY A 212 14.19 -1.74 -10.03
C GLY A 212 15.52 -2.38 -9.62
N ASN A 213 15.85 -2.44 -8.32
CA ASN A 213 17.11 -3.01 -7.83
C ASN A 213 16.99 -3.80 -6.52
N ASP A 214 15.89 -4.53 -6.34
CA ASP A 214 15.62 -5.34 -5.13
C ASP A 214 15.81 -4.56 -3.81
N TYR A 215 15.35 -3.30 -3.75
CA TYR A 215 15.44 -2.37 -2.64
C TYR A 215 16.84 -2.04 -2.14
N LYS A 216 17.90 -2.37 -2.90
CA LYS A 216 19.29 -2.06 -2.52
C LYS A 216 19.52 -0.55 -2.37
N SER A 217 18.86 0.25 -3.20
CA SER A 217 18.91 1.72 -3.13
C SER A 217 18.06 2.30 -2.00
N LEU A 218 16.98 1.62 -1.63
CA LEU A 218 16.10 2.02 -0.53
C LEU A 218 16.72 1.71 0.85
N ALA A 219 17.38 0.55 0.99
CA ALA A 219 17.97 0.07 2.25
C ALA A 219 18.75 1.14 3.05
N PRO A 220 19.70 1.90 2.46
CA PRO A 220 20.43 2.94 3.19
C PRO A 220 19.57 4.14 3.61
N GLN A 221 18.44 4.38 2.96
CA GLN A 221 17.55 5.51 3.27
C GLN A 221 16.56 5.21 4.40
N MET A 222 16.19 3.94 4.57
CA MET A 222 15.13 3.53 5.50
C MET A 222 15.30 4.03 6.95
N PRO A 223 16.52 4.08 7.53
CA PRO A 223 16.71 4.62 8.88
C PRO A 223 16.44 6.13 8.99
N GLU A 224 16.55 6.87 7.88
CA GLU A 224 16.46 8.33 7.82
C GLU A 224 15.07 8.83 7.37
N ILE A 225 14.20 7.91 6.98
CA ILE A 225 12.79 8.19 6.66
C ILE A 225 11.97 8.06 7.95
N ASN A 226 11.13 9.06 8.21
CA ASN A 226 10.20 9.13 9.33
C ASN A 226 9.00 8.21 9.10
N ALA A 227 9.23 6.90 9.07
CA ALA A 227 8.20 5.88 8.96
C ALA A 227 8.48 4.71 9.91
N GLU A 228 7.47 4.27 10.64
CA GLU A 228 7.58 3.15 11.57
C GLU A 228 7.58 1.81 10.85
N GLN A 229 7.01 1.73 9.64
CA GLN A 229 6.86 0.47 8.93
C GLN A 229 7.06 0.59 7.42
N TYR A 230 7.66 -0.43 6.81
CA TYR A 230 7.72 -0.59 5.35
C TYR A 230 6.99 -1.85 4.91
N THR A 231 6.07 -1.75 3.96
CA THR A 231 5.43 -2.91 3.31
C THR A 231 6.02 -3.08 1.92
N LEU A 232 6.80 -4.14 1.73
CA LEU A 232 7.61 -4.34 0.54
C LEU A 232 7.30 -5.69 -0.12
N GLU A 233 7.55 -5.79 -1.43
CA GLU A 233 7.36 -7.00 -2.22
C GLU A 233 8.56 -7.95 -2.03
N PHE A 234 8.36 -9.26 -1.99
CA PHE A 234 9.46 -10.23 -1.98
C PHE A 234 9.10 -11.53 -2.69
N ALA A 235 7.83 -11.92 -2.67
CA ALA A 235 7.39 -13.22 -3.15
C ALA A 235 7.55 -13.39 -4.67
N ASN A 236 7.31 -12.33 -5.45
CA ASN A 236 7.45 -12.32 -6.92
C ASN A 236 8.88 -12.66 -7.41
N ARG A 237 9.90 -12.45 -6.58
CA ARG A 237 11.31 -12.78 -6.86
C ARG A 237 11.83 -13.95 -6.04
N ASP A 238 10.99 -14.56 -5.20
CA ASP A 238 11.36 -15.70 -4.38
C ASP A 238 11.09 -17.04 -5.09
N THR A 239 11.58 -18.14 -4.52
CA THR A 239 11.22 -19.47 -5.02
C THR A 239 9.87 -19.94 -4.45
N TRP A 240 9.27 -20.92 -5.12
CA TRP A 240 8.07 -21.63 -4.64
C TRP A 240 8.41 -22.89 -3.81
N ASN A 241 9.70 -23.18 -3.63
CA ASN A 241 10.17 -24.33 -2.86
C ASN A 241 9.97 -24.09 -1.36
N LEU A 242 9.66 -25.13 -0.60
CA LEU A 242 9.63 -25.05 0.86
C LEU A 242 11.04 -24.95 1.43
N GLY A 243 11.14 -24.48 2.67
CA GLY A 243 12.39 -24.37 3.41
C GLY A 243 12.82 -22.92 3.70
N THR A 244 13.69 -22.79 4.69
CA THR A 244 14.16 -21.52 5.26
C THR A 244 15.65 -21.27 5.02
N SER A 245 16.23 -21.85 3.95
CA SER A 245 17.62 -21.64 3.59
C SER A 245 17.77 -20.40 2.70
N ASP A 246 18.99 -19.89 2.58
CA ASP A 246 19.28 -18.76 1.69
C ASP A 246 18.98 -19.10 0.21
N GLN A 247 19.18 -20.37 -0.18
CA GLN A 247 18.91 -20.85 -1.52
C GLN A 247 17.41 -20.88 -1.84
N THR A 248 16.57 -21.27 -0.88
CA THR A 248 15.11 -21.30 -1.09
C THR A 248 14.49 -19.92 -0.91
N ARG A 249 15.08 -19.03 -0.11
CA ARG A 249 14.59 -17.68 0.21
C ARG A 249 15.39 -16.56 -0.46
N LYS A 250 15.70 -16.73 -1.75
CA LYS A 250 16.47 -15.76 -2.54
C LYS A 250 15.82 -14.38 -2.59
N GLY A 251 14.48 -14.33 -2.65
CA GLY A 251 13.74 -13.07 -2.76
C GLY A 251 13.80 -12.21 -1.50
N PHE A 252 14.14 -12.83 -0.37
CA PHE A 252 14.18 -12.21 0.96
C PHE A 252 15.60 -11.83 1.41
N GLN A 253 16.63 -12.08 0.59
CA GLN A 253 18.03 -11.83 0.97
C GLN A 253 18.33 -10.36 1.27
N VAL A 254 17.60 -9.43 0.64
CA VAL A 254 17.73 -7.98 0.90
C VAL A 254 17.46 -7.62 2.36
N LEU A 255 16.71 -8.44 3.12
CA LEU A 255 16.51 -8.21 4.56
C LEU A 255 17.83 -8.16 5.34
N LYS A 256 18.88 -8.83 4.85
CA LYS A 256 20.23 -8.74 5.43
C LYS A 256 20.80 -7.32 5.30
N LEU A 257 20.57 -6.66 4.17
CA LEU A 257 20.99 -5.26 3.96
C LEU A 257 20.24 -4.31 4.89
N PHE A 258 18.94 -4.52 5.11
CA PHE A 258 18.19 -3.66 6.04
C PHE A 258 18.77 -3.73 7.46
N LYS A 259 19.17 -4.93 7.89
CA LYS A 259 19.88 -5.12 9.16
C LYS A 259 21.27 -4.46 9.16
N GLU A 260 22.03 -4.59 8.07
CA GLU A 260 23.36 -4.00 7.90
C GLU A 260 23.33 -2.47 7.99
N TYR A 261 22.38 -1.83 7.32
CA TYR A 261 22.14 -0.38 7.41
C TYR A 261 21.45 0.05 8.72
N GLY A 262 21.24 -0.87 9.66
CA GLY A 262 20.74 -0.53 11.00
C GLY A 262 19.27 -0.15 11.06
N PHE A 263 18.43 -0.61 10.12
CA PHE A 263 16.99 -0.37 10.18
C PHE A 263 16.37 -1.03 11.42
N LYS A 264 15.61 -0.25 12.20
CA LYS A 264 15.02 -0.70 13.48
C LYS A 264 13.49 -0.73 13.49
N GLY A 265 12.83 -0.25 12.44
CA GLY A 265 11.36 -0.23 12.37
C GLY A 265 10.75 -1.60 12.03
N GLU A 266 9.47 -1.58 11.71
CA GLU A 266 8.69 -2.76 11.35
C GLU A 266 8.79 -3.05 9.84
N ILE A 267 8.80 -4.33 9.46
CA ILE A 267 8.80 -4.76 8.06
C ILE A 267 7.56 -5.61 7.79
N GLY A 268 6.70 -5.11 6.93
CA GLY A 268 5.69 -5.88 6.21
C GLY A 268 6.32 -6.66 5.07
N ILE A 269 6.45 -7.98 5.25
CA ILE A 269 6.96 -8.86 4.23
C ILE A 269 5.85 -9.30 3.27
N GLY A 270 6.01 -8.94 2.00
CA GLY A 270 5.27 -9.50 0.88
C GLY A 270 5.51 -10.99 0.74
N VAL A 271 4.53 -11.81 1.14
CA VAL A 271 4.63 -13.28 1.14
C VAL A 271 3.80 -13.95 0.05
N SER A 272 3.07 -13.18 -0.76
CA SER A 272 2.24 -13.69 -1.85
C SER A 272 2.44 -12.83 -3.09
N ASP A 273 2.80 -13.48 -4.19
CA ASP A 273 3.01 -12.85 -5.49
C ASP A 273 1.65 -12.51 -6.09
N VAL A 274 1.38 -11.21 -6.26
CA VAL A 274 0.09 -10.71 -6.75
C VAL A 274 0.01 -10.69 -8.29
N HIS A 275 1.07 -11.09 -8.99
CA HIS A 275 1.15 -11.10 -10.45
C HIS A 275 0.69 -12.42 -11.07
N VAL A 276 0.60 -13.48 -10.27
CA VAL A 276 0.14 -14.82 -10.69
C VAL A 276 -1.18 -15.22 -10.01
N ASP A 277 -1.89 -16.16 -10.63
CA ASP A 277 -3.16 -16.68 -10.09
C ASP A 277 -2.95 -17.89 -9.15
N ASP A 278 -1.80 -18.54 -9.22
CA ASP A 278 -1.41 -19.62 -8.30
C ASP A 278 -1.42 -19.14 -6.86
N ILE A 279 -1.93 -19.99 -5.96
CA ILE A 279 -2.05 -19.69 -4.54
C ILE A 279 -0.87 -20.32 -3.81
N GLU A 280 -0.05 -19.50 -3.15
CA GLU A 280 1.03 -19.99 -2.29
C GLU A 280 0.47 -20.89 -1.19
N SER A 281 1.14 -21.99 -0.86
CA SER A 281 0.72 -22.82 0.26
C SER A 281 0.97 -22.11 1.61
N PRO A 282 0.16 -22.38 2.65
CA PRO A 282 0.41 -21.84 3.98
C PRO A 282 1.80 -22.19 4.53
N GLN A 283 2.35 -23.35 4.15
CA GLN A 283 3.69 -23.79 4.52
C GLN A 283 4.77 -22.93 3.85
N LEU A 284 4.59 -22.57 2.58
CA LEU A 284 5.51 -21.66 1.89
C LEU A 284 5.51 -20.28 2.54
N VAL A 285 4.31 -19.75 2.85
CA VAL A 285 4.17 -18.48 3.57
C VAL A 285 4.84 -18.55 4.95
N ARG A 286 4.60 -19.62 5.72
CA ARG A 286 5.27 -19.84 7.01
C ARG A 286 6.79 -19.77 6.87
N ASP A 287 7.35 -20.46 5.88
CA ASP A 287 8.80 -20.53 5.69
C ASP A 287 9.39 -19.15 5.34
N ARG A 288 8.69 -18.35 4.53
CA ARG A 288 9.06 -16.95 4.26
C ARG A 288 9.07 -16.11 5.55
N ILE A 289 8.05 -16.26 6.39
CA ILE A 289 7.95 -15.55 7.69
C ILE A 289 9.09 -15.93 8.63
N LEU A 290 9.34 -17.23 8.80
CA LEU A 290 10.39 -17.73 9.70
C LEU A 290 11.79 -17.31 9.23
N PHE A 291 12.03 -17.31 7.91
CA PHE A 291 13.28 -16.80 7.35
C PHE A 291 13.48 -15.31 7.64
N ALA A 292 12.45 -14.49 7.42
CA ALA A 292 12.52 -13.06 7.69
C ALA A 292 12.76 -12.76 9.18
N ALA A 293 12.02 -13.44 10.07
CA ALA A 293 12.17 -13.31 11.51
C ALA A 293 13.59 -13.69 11.98
N LYS A 294 14.15 -14.79 11.46
CA LYS A 294 15.54 -15.20 11.74
C LYS A 294 16.54 -14.17 11.24
N THR A 295 16.33 -13.65 10.02
CA THR A 295 17.27 -12.73 9.35
C THR A 295 17.36 -11.40 10.08
N LEU A 296 16.21 -10.79 10.40
CA LEU A 296 16.17 -9.51 11.12
C LEU A 296 16.46 -9.66 12.62
N GLY A 297 16.29 -10.86 13.19
CA GLY A 297 16.60 -11.16 14.59
C GLY A 297 15.55 -10.70 15.59
N ASP A 298 14.41 -10.18 15.13
CA ASP A 298 13.29 -9.76 15.97
C ASP A 298 11.95 -10.07 15.28
N ALA A 299 11.29 -11.14 15.72
CA ALA A 299 10.00 -11.56 15.19
C ALA A 299 8.87 -10.56 15.46
N SER A 300 9.01 -9.69 16.48
CA SER A 300 7.96 -8.73 16.86
C SER A 300 7.81 -7.55 15.89
N LYS A 301 8.80 -7.36 15.00
CA LYS A 301 8.84 -6.35 13.95
C LYS A 301 8.32 -6.83 12.60
N ILE A 302 8.01 -8.11 12.47
CA ILE A 302 7.54 -8.71 11.22
C ILE A 302 6.02 -8.61 11.12
N TYR A 303 5.54 -8.06 10.01
CA TYR A 303 4.15 -8.03 9.58
C TYR A 303 4.02 -8.81 8.28
N VAL A 304 2.84 -9.36 8.01
CA VAL A 304 2.62 -10.26 6.88
C VAL A 304 1.58 -9.66 5.94
N ASN A 305 1.95 -9.48 4.67
CA ASN A 305 1.08 -8.91 3.63
C ASN A 305 1.32 -9.56 2.26
N PRO A 306 0.41 -9.39 1.29
CA PRO A 306 0.73 -9.63 -0.12
C PRO A 306 1.80 -8.65 -0.61
N ASP A 307 2.45 -8.94 -1.74
CA ASP A 307 3.49 -8.07 -2.33
C ASP A 307 2.98 -6.65 -2.66
N CYS A 308 1.74 -6.53 -3.13
CA CYS A 308 1.10 -5.27 -3.50
C CYS A 308 -0.44 -5.41 -3.35
N GLY A 309 -1.22 -4.42 -3.81
CA GLY A 309 -2.67 -4.51 -3.88
C GLY A 309 -3.15 -5.63 -4.83
N LEU A 310 -4.29 -6.24 -4.52
CA LEU A 310 -4.86 -7.39 -5.23
C LEU A 310 -5.89 -6.99 -6.30
N ARG A 311 -5.97 -5.71 -6.69
CA ARG A 311 -6.91 -5.21 -7.72
C ARG A 311 -6.79 -5.88 -9.09
N THR A 312 -5.62 -6.42 -9.42
CA THR A 312 -5.33 -7.05 -10.70
C THR A 312 -5.71 -8.54 -10.73
N ARG A 313 -6.08 -9.13 -9.60
CA ARG A 313 -6.48 -10.55 -9.49
C ARG A 313 -8.00 -10.70 -9.45
N SER A 314 -8.50 -11.88 -9.78
CA SER A 314 -9.91 -12.18 -9.52
C SER A 314 -10.18 -12.13 -8.01
N ARG A 315 -11.42 -11.84 -7.61
CA ARG A 315 -11.77 -11.80 -6.17
C ARG A 315 -11.54 -13.15 -5.50
N THR A 316 -11.85 -14.24 -6.20
CA THR A 316 -11.59 -15.61 -5.72
C THR A 316 -10.11 -15.85 -5.45
N VAL A 317 -9.24 -15.49 -6.41
CA VAL A 317 -7.78 -15.60 -6.24
C VAL A 317 -7.29 -14.73 -5.07
N ALA A 318 -7.74 -13.47 -5.02
CA ALA A 318 -7.36 -12.52 -3.97
C ALA A 318 -7.69 -13.05 -2.57
N PHE A 319 -8.92 -13.51 -2.35
CA PHE A 319 -9.34 -14.04 -1.04
C PHE A 319 -8.68 -15.38 -0.69
N ASN A 320 -8.40 -16.24 -1.68
CA ASN A 320 -7.65 -17.47 -1.44
C ASN A 320 -6.19 -17.19 -1.06
N LYS A 321 -5.54 -16.20 -1.68
CA LYS A 321 -4.20 -15.73 -1.29
C LYS A 321 -4.20 -15.19 0.14
N ILE A 322 -5.16 -14.34 0.49
CA ILE A 322 -5.30 -13.80 1.86
C ILE A 322 -5.55 -14.94 2.88
N LYS A 323 -6.43 -15.89 2.57
CA LYS A 323 -6.69 -17.05 3.43
C LYS A 323 -5.43 -17.86 3.69
N SER A 324 -4.66 -18.15 2.64
CA SER A 324 -3.40 -18.88 2.76
C SER A 324 -2.36 -18.10 3.56
N LEU A 325 -2.28 -16.79 3.34
CA LEU A 325 -1.40 -15.88 4.08
C LEU A 325 -1.69 -15.90 5.58
N VAL A 326 -2.96 -15.74 5.97
CA VAL A 326 -3.36 -15.78 7.38
C VAL A 326 -3.03 -17.13 7.99
N LYS A 327 -3.28 -18.22 7.26
CA LYS A 327 -2.93 -19.57 7.73
C LYS A 327 -1.42 -19.75 7.89
N GLY A 328 -0.61 -19.22 6.99
CA GLY A 328 0.84 -19.25 7.09
C GLY A 328 1.37 -18.49 8.31
N ALA A 329 0.79 -17.33 8.63
CA ALA A 329 1.11 -16.57 9.83
C ALA A 329 0.73 -17.32 11.13
N GLU A 330 -0.39 -18.03 11.14
CA GLU A 330 -0.73 -18.95 12.25
C GLU A 330 0.31 -20.06 12.43
N LEU A 331 0.69 -20.72 11.34
CA LEU A 331 1.69 -21.79 11.37
C LEU A 331 3.06 -21.28 11.84
N ALA A 332 3.45 -20.06 11.44
CA ALA A 332 4.70 -19.44 11.88
C ALA A 332 4.67 -19.13 13.39
N ARG A 333 3.56 -18.58 13.90
CA ARG A 333 3.36 -18.37 15.34
C ARG A 333 3.47 -19.67 16.14
N GLN A 334 2.90 -20.76 15.64
CA GLN A 334 2.98 -22.07 16.30
C GLN A 334 4.41 -22.63 16.38
N LYS A 335 5.32 -22.23 15.48
CA LYS A 335 6.72 -22.65 15.48
C LYS A 335 7.63 -21.84 16.41
N LEU A 336 7.18 -20.67 16.86
CA LEU A 336 7.91 -19.79 17.78
C LEU A 336 7.34 -19.77 19.20
N LYS A 337 6.23 -20.47 19.43
CA LYS A 337 5.81 -20.89 20.77
C LYS A 337 6.64 -22.09 21.16
#